data_AF-A0A8X8GT73-F1
#
_entry.id   AF-A0A8X8GT73-F1
#
_cell.length_a   1.000
_cell.length_b   1.000
_cell.length_c   1.000
_cell.angle_alpha   90.00
_cell.angle_beta   90.00
_cell.angle_gamma   90.00
#
_symmetry.space_group_name_H-M   'P 1'
#
loop_
_entity.id
_entity.type
_entity.pdbx_description
1 polymer ?
#
loop_
_entity_poly.entity_id
_entity_poly.type
_entity_poly.pdbx_seq_one_letter_code
_entity_poly.pdbx_strand_id
1 'polypeptide(L)' 'MDFSWLVPFLSLFTILAVSVLSLASKARVEERRHDPHAPKSTLAKDGPQGGVAFLLPLAEQRRHVRPLLE' A
#
# COMPACT_ATOMS: atom_id res chain seq x y z
N MET A 1 35.76 -22.10 20.28
CA MET A 1 35.07 -21.90 18.99
C MET A 1 34.57 -20.47 19.02
N ASP A 2 35.14 -19.60 18.18
CA ASP A 2 34.82 -18.17 18.18
C ASP A 2 33.70 -17.88 17.18
N PHE A 3 32.61 -17.31 17.67
CA PHE A 3 31.39 -17.04 16.91
C PHE A 3 31.25 -15.58 16.47
N SER A 4 32.30 -14.77 16.63
CA SER A 4 32.28 -13.34 16.30
C SER A 4 31.97 -13.05 14.83
N TRP A 5 32.16 -14.02 13.92
CA TRP A 5 31.83 -13.92 12.50
C TRP A 5 30.33 -14.14 12.20
N LEU A 6 29.58 -14.77 13.11
CA LEU A 6 28.20 -15.17 12.88
C LEU A 6 27.28 -13.94 12.77
N VAL A 7 27.50 -12.94 13.63
CA VAL A 7 26.71 -11.71 13.67
C VAL A 7 26.81 -10.92 12.35
N PRO A 8 28.00 -10.55 11.85
CA PRO A 8 28.10 -9.82 10.57
C PRO A 8 27.64 -10.66 9.37
N PHE A 9 27.80 -11.98 9.42
CA PHE A 9 27.27 -12.86 8.37
C PHE A 9 25.74 -12.85 8.31
N LEU A 10 25.08 -13.01 9.46
CA LEU A 10 23.62 -12.98 9.54
C LEU A 10 23.05 -11.61 9.18
N SER A 11 23.74 -10.51 9.54
CA SER A 11 23.29 -9.18 9.17
C SER A 11 23.34 -8.95 7.66
N LEU A 12 24.43 -9.33 7.00
CA LEU A 12 24.56 -9.30 5.53
C LEU A 12 23.49 -10.15 4.86
N PHE A 13 23.28 -11.38 5.34
CA PHE A 13 22.25 -12.28 4.82
C PHE A 13 20.84 -11.70 4.96
N THR A 14 20.55 -11.09 6.11
CA THR A 14 19.25 -10.47 6.39
C THR A 14 19.00 -9.28 5.46
N ILE A 15 19.99 -8.41 5.26
CA ILE A 15 19.90 -7.28 4.34
C ILE A 15 19.69 -7.77 2.91
N LEU A 16 20.41 -8.82 2.49
CA LEU A 16 20.23 -9.43 1.17
C LEU A 16 18.81 -9.98 1.01
N ALA A 17 18.31 -10.73 1.98
CA ALA A 17 16.96 -11.30 1.95
C ALA A 17 15.88 -10.21 1.83
N VAL A 18 15.97 -9.15 2.65
CA VAL A 18 15.03 -8.01 2.60
C VAL A 18 15.12 -7.27 1.26
N SER A 19 16.33 -7.11 0.71
CA SER A 19 16.53 -6.46 -0.59
C SER A 19 15.85 -7.21 -1.72
N VAL A 20 16.01 -8.54 -1.75
CA VAL A 20 15.35 -9.40 -2.75
C VAL A 20 13.83 -9.35 -2.59
N LEU A 21 13.32 -9.46 -1.37
CA LEU A 21 11.88 -9.37 -1.08
C LEU A 21 11.30 -8.01 -1.50
N SER A 22 12.04 -6.93 -1.28
CA SER A 22 11.66 -5.58 -1.70
C SER A 22 11.56 -5.48 -3.22
N LEU A 23 12.56 -6.00 -3.95
CA LEU A 23 12.57 -6.00 -5.41
C LEU A 23 11.41 -6.83 -6.00
N ALA A 24 11.18 -8.03 -5.47
CA ALA A 24 10.08 -8.89 -5.89
C ALA A 24 8.70 -8.27 -5.61
N SER A 25 8.54 -7.65 -4.43
CA SER A 25 7.30 -6.96 -4.07
C SER A 25 7.05 -5.77 -4.99
N LYS A 26 8.09 -5.00 -5.32
CA LYS A 26 7.99 -3.88 -6.26
C LYS A 26 7.57 -4.36 -7.65
N ALA A 27 8.20 -5.41 -8.17
CA ALA A 27 7.85 -5.98 -9.48
C ALA A 27 6.36 -6.40 -9.54
N ARG A 28 5.88 -7.05 -8.48
CA ARG A 28 4.46 -7.45 -8.38
C ARG A 28 3.49 -6.28 -8.30
N VAL A 29 3.88 -5.19 -7.64
CA VAL A 29 3.07 -3.95 -7.60
C VAL A 29 3.05 -3.28 -8.97
N GLU A 30 4.18 -3.25 -9.68
CA GLU A 30 4.27 -2.67 -11.02
C GLU A 30 3.43 -3.46 -12.02
N GLU A 31 3.44 -4.79 -11.95
CA GLU A 31 2.57 -5.66 -12.77
C GLU A 31 1.09 -5.34 -12.54
N ARG A 32 0.67 -5.22 -11.28
CA ARG A 32 -0.71 -4.82 -10.92
C ARG A 32 -1.06 -3.40 -11.35
N ARG A 33 -0.07 -2.52 -11.47
CA ARG A 33 -0.28 -1.15 -11.94
C ARG A 33 -0.55 -1.10 -13.45
N HIS A 34 0.07 -2.00 -14.20
CA HIS A 34 -0.10 -2.12 -15.65
C HIS A 34 -1.30 -2.99 -16.05
N ASP A 35 -1.84 -3.80 -15.13
CA ASP A 35 -3.06 -4.58 -15.36
C ASP A 35 -4.31 -3.67 -15.34
N PRO A 36 -5.02 -3.50 -16.47
CA PRO A 36 -6.24 -2.69 -16.55
C PRO A 36 -7.43 -3.29 -15.78
N HIS A 37 -7.37 -4.58 -15.42
CA HIS A 37 -8.41 -5.28 -14.66
C HIS A 37 -8.06 -5.49 -13.18
N ALA A 38 -6.89 -5.03 -12.72
CA ALA A 38 -6.54 -5.14 -11.32
C ALA A 38 -7.61 -4.47 -10.44
N PRO A 39 -8.07 -5.12 -9.35
CA PRO A 39 -9.03 -4.54 -8.44
C PRO A 39 -8.42 -3.31 -7.79
N LYS A 40 -8.74 -2.13 -8.32
CA LYS A 40 -8.33 -0.85 -7.76
C LYS A 40 -8.88 -0.77 -6.34
N SER A 41 -8.01 -0.48 -5.37
CA SER A 41 -8.39 -0.27 -3.97
C SER A 41 -9.61 0.62 -3.90
N THR A 42 -10.59 0.26 -3.06
CA THR A 42 -11.80 1.06 -2.81
C THR A 42 -11.46 2.48 -2.35
N LEU A 43 -10.31 2.66 -1.70
CA LEU A 43 -9.77 3.96 -1.31
C LEU A 43 -9.52 4.91 -2.50
N ALA A 44 -9.18 4.37 -3.68
CA ALA A 44 -9.01 5.15 -4.92
C ALA A 44 -10.32 5.36 -5.69
N LYS A 45 -11.40 4.67 -5.29
CA LYS A 45 -12.74 4.74 -5.87
C LYS A 45 -13.64 5.74 -5.13
N ASP A 46 -13.23 6.18 -3.94
CA ASP A 46 -14.00 7.09 -3.08
C ASP A 46 -13.97 8.55 -3.58
N GLY A 47 -14.69 8.81 -4.68
CA GLY A 47 -15.18 10.14 -5.07
C GLY A 47 -14.15 11.27 -5.30
N PRO A 48 -14.62 12.51 -5.52
CA PRO A 48 -13.76 13.69 -5.71
C PRO A 48 -12.82 13.98 -4.53
N GLN A 49 -13.05 13.33 -3.39
CA GLN A 49 -12.34 13.51 -2.13
C GLN A 49 -11.39 12.34 -1.82
N GLY A 50 -11.03 11.55 -2.84
CA GLY A 50 -10.19 10.35 -2.84
C GLY A 50 -9.36 10.12 -1.57
N GLY A 51 -9.68 9.04 -0.86
CA GLY A 51 -8.93 8.56 0.31
C GLY A 51 -8.89 9.49 1.53
N VAL A 52 -9.34 10.75 1.42
CA VAL A 52 -9.32 11.76 2.50
C VAL A 52 -10.72 12.27 2.87
N ALA A 53 -11.78 11.65 2.33
CA ALA A 53 -13.17 12.00 2.63
C ALA A 53 -13.50 11.96 4.14
N PHE A 54 -12.73 11.21 4.93
CA PHE A 54 -12.86 11.14 6.39
C PHE A 54 -12.32 12.37 7.13
N LEU A 55 -11.50 13.21 6.49
CA LEU A 55 -10.99 14.47 7.04
C LEU A 55 -11.99 15.63 6.89
N LEU A 56 -13.02 15.46 6.06
CA LEU A 56 -14.08 16.45 5.93
C LEU A 56 -14.95 16.47 7.20
N PRO A 57 -15.31 17.65 7.70
CA PRO A 57 -16.25 17.77 8.80
C PRO A 57 -17.55 17.00 8.50
N LEU A 58 -18.11 16.32 9.49
CA LEU A 58 -19.34 15.49 9.37
C LEU A 58 -20.53 16.22 8.73
N ALA A 59 -20.59 17.55 8.87
CA ALA A 59 -21.61 18.39 8.25
C ALA A 59 -21.52 18.39 6.71
N GLU A 60 -20.32 18.30 6.15
CA GLU A 60 -20.05 18.34 4.71
C GLU A 60 -20.23 16.96 4.06
N GLN A 61 -19.90 15.88 4.78
CA GLN A 61 -20.14 14.49 4.36
C GLN A 61 -21.64 14.21 4.11
N ARG A 62 -22.54 14.68 4.98
CA ARG A 62 -24.00 14.45 4.83
C ARG A 62 -24.60 15.12 3.59
N ARG A 63 -23.98 16.19 3.08
CA ARG A 63 -24.48 16.92 1.92
C ARG A 63 -24.24 16.15 0.62
N HIS A 64 -23.17 15.37 0.55
CA HIS A 64 -22.81 14.56 -0.61
C HIS A 64 -23.57 13.24 -0.74
N VAL A 65 -24.07 12.66 0.37
CA VAL A 65 -24.80 11.37 0.37
C VAL A 65 -26.28 11.53 0.02
N ARG A 66 -26.81 12.75 0.08
CA ARG A 66 -28.25 13.03 -0.11
C ARG A 66 -28.87 12.84 -1.51
N PRO A 67 -28.16 12.73 -2.65
CA PRO A 67 -28.82 12.57 -3.96
C PRO A 67 -29.19 11.11 -4.31
N LEU A 68 -28.92 10.12 -3.44
CA LEU A 68 -29.10 8.68 -3.75
C LEU A 68 -30.31 8.02 -3.05
N LEU A 69 -31.21 8.81 -2.46
CA LEU A 69 -32.31 8.32 -1.60
C LEU A 69 -33.70 8.81 -2.06
N GLU A 70 -33.85 9.19 -3.33
CA GLU A 70 -35.16 9.37 -3.98
C GLU A 70 -35.47 8.25 -4.98
#